data_AF-A0A2S4UJE5-F1
#
_entry.id   AF-A0A2S4UJE5-F1
#
_cell.length_a   1.000
_cell.length_b   1.000
_cell.length_c   1.000
_cell.angle_alpha   90.00
_cell.angle_beta   90.00
_cell.angle_gamma   90.00
#
_symmetry.space_group_name_H-M   'P 1'
#
loop_
_entity.id
_entity.type
_entity.pdbx_description
1 polymer ?
#
loop_
_entity_poly.entity_id
_entity_poly.type
_entity_poly.pdbx_seq_one_letter_code
_entity_poly.pdbx_strand_id
1 'polypeptide(L)'
;MAMALAMIQNVPQYISSFREQRLSAIRPFSEFFDYQRISRPNDLNGATSRITYNTRHFSGNYALIVAALAVYSLLTNPLLLISIGFLVGGFGCIQRFGPDPNMPAEGQMVTQKSLYITLFVIGIPMLWIAAPIATAMWLVGSSAVTVLGHASFLEPSVESEYSSVQQV
;
A
#
# COMPACT_ATOMS: atom_id res chain seq x y z
N MET A 1 14.39 12.64 -21.39
CA MET A 1 14.40 11.24 -21.86
C MET A 1 15.45 10.37 -21.14
N ALA A 2 16.70 10.84 -20.96
CA ALA A 2 17.76 10.07 -20.28
C ALA A 2 17.50 9.76 -18.79
N MET A 3 16.89 10.67 -18.04
CA MET A 3 16.59 10.48 -16.61
C MET A 3 15.49 9.41 -16.36
N ALA A 4 14.49 9.31 -17.25
CA ALA A 4 13.45 8.29 -17.18
C ALA A 4 14.01 6.89 -17.51
N LEU A 5 14.90 6.80 -18.50
CA LEU A 5 15.63 5.57 -18.81
C LEU A 5 16.52 5.11 -17.65
N ALA A 6 17.21 6.05 -16.99
CA ALA A 6 18.04 5.77 -15.84
C ALA A 6 17.23 5.26 -14.62
N MET A 7 16.01 5.78 -14.39
CA MET A 7 15.11 5.21 -13.37
C MET A 7 14.76 3.76 -13.70
N ILE A 8 14.36 3.47 -14.95
CA ILE A 8 13.94 2.14 -15.41
C ILE A 8 15.06 1.11 -15.27
N GLN A 9 16.31 1.48 -15.61
CA GLN A 9 17.45 0.56 -15.50
C GLN A 9 17.86 0.25 -14.05
N ASN A 10 17.60 1.18 -13.12
CA ASN A 10 17.91 1.00 -11.70
C ASN A 10 16.76 0.42 -10.88
N VAL A 11 15.58 0.16 -11.49
CA VAL A 11 14.44 -0.49 -10.83
C VAL A 11 14.82 -1.80 -10.13
N PRO A 12 15.62 -2.71 -10.72
CA PRO A 12 16.03 -3.94 -10.04
C PRO A 12 16.83 -3.65 -8.76
N GLN A 13 17.68 -2.62 -8.79
CA GLN A 13 18.49 -2.17 -7.65
C GLN A 13 17.63 -1.53 -6.54
N TYR A 14 16.60 -0.77 -6.92
CA TYR A 14 15.62 -0.21 -5.98
C TYR A 14 14.76 -1.31 -5.35
N ILE A 15 14.39 -2.33 -6.12
CA ILE A 15 13.60 -3.46 -5.60
C ILE A 15 14.47 -4.34 -4.69
N SER A 16 15.72 -4.64 -5.05
CA SER A 16 16.61 -5.46 -4.22
C SER A 16 16.97 -4.75 -2.91
N SER A 17 17.30 -3.45 -2.95
CA SER A 17 17.53 -2.65 -1.73
C SER A 17 16.29 -2.53 -0.86
N PHE A 18 15.10 -2.33 -1.45
CA PHE A 18 13.85 -2.30 -0.70
C PHE A 18 13.53 -3.65 -0.07
N ARG A 19 13.78 -4.76 -0.79
CA ARG A 19 13.59 -6.12 -0.30
C ARG A 19 14.57 -6.46 0.81
N GLU A 20 15.85 -6.12 0.66
CA GLU A 20 16.88 -6.35 1.68
C GLU A 20 16.62 -5.52 2.93
N GLN A 21 16.26 -4.24 2.80
CA GLN A 21 15.97 -3.39 3.96
C GLN A 21 14.67 -3.75 4.68
N ARG A 22 13.62 -4.15 3.94
CA ARG A 22 12.28 -4.41 4.54
C ARG A 22 12.12 -5.86 4.99
N LEU A 23 12.70 -6.84 4.31
CA LEU A 23 12.68 -8.23 4.77
C LEU A 23 13.65 -8.46 5.94
N SER A 24 14.79 -7.77 5.99
CA SER A 24 15.68 -7.82 7.16
C SER A 24 15.10 -7.11 8.38
N ALA A 25 14.06 -6.29 8.20
CA ALA A 25 13.33 -5.60 9.26
C ALA A 25 12.13 -6.41 9.80
N ILE A 26 11.86 -7.61 9.27
CA ILE A 26 10.84 -8.50 9.82
C ILE A 26 11.42 -9.18 11.06
N ARG A 27 10.81 -8.91 12.21
CA ARG A 27 11.17 -9.51 13.50
C ARG A 27 10.33 -10.75 13.77
N PRO A 28 10.82 -11.69 14.60
CA PRO A 28 10.06 -12.88 14.98
C PRO A 28 8.67 -12.53 15.52
N PHE A 29 7.64 -13.27 15.09
CA PHE A 29 6.26 -13.05 15.56
C PHE A 29 6.10 -13.22 17.08
N SER A 30 6.95 -14.05 17.71
CA SER A 30 7.00 -14.21 19.16
C SER A 30 7.44 -12.95 19.89
N GLU A 31 8.31 -12.14 19.28
CA GLU A 31 8.75 -10.85 19.83
C GLU A 31 7.69 -9.76 19.58
N PHE A 32 6.99 -9.84 18.44
CA PHE A 32 5.93 -8.91 18.08
C PHE A 32 4.71 -9.07 19.01
N PHE A 33 4.26 -10.31 19.26
CA PHE A 33 3.13 -10.61 20.14
C PHE A 33 3.57 -11.03 21.55
N ASP A 34 4.55 -10.33 22.13
CA ASP A 34 4.95 -10.58 23.51
C ASP A 34 3.92 -9.98 24.48
N TYR A 35 2.97 -10.81 24.89
CA TYR A 35 1.90 -10.44 25.82
C TYR A 35 2.41 -10.00 27.20
N GLN A 36 3.63 -10.38 27.59
CA GLN A 36 4.19 -10.01 28.89
C GLN A 36 4.65 -8.55 28.93
N ARG A 37 4.94 -7.96 27.76
CA ARG A 37 5.37 -6.57 27.59
C ARG A 37 4.23 -5.62 27.26
N ILE A 38 2.99 -6.10 27.21
CA ILE A 38 1.83 -5.27 26.97
C ILE A 38 1.48 -4.53 28.28
N SER A 39 1.63 -3.22 28.28
CA SER A 39 1.25 -2.37 29.40
C SER A 39 0.55 -1.09 28.94
N ARG A 40 -0.29 -0.54 29.80
CA ARG A 40 -0.92 0.76 29.53
C ARG A 40 0.14 1.86 29.63
N PRO A 41 0.27 2.77 28.65
CA PRO A 41 1.17 3.90 28.77
C PRO A 41 0.73 4.81 29.92
N ASN A 42 1.69 5.23 30.76
CA ASN A 42 1.43 6.09 31.92
C ASN A 42 0.91 7.46 31.50
N ASP A 43 1.48 8.03 30.43
CA ASP A 43 1.13 9.35 29.89
C ASP A 43 1.24 9.39 28.35
N LEU A 44 0.71 10.45 27.73
CA LEU A 44 0.80 10.68 26.28
C LEU A 44 2.25 10.76 25.76
N ASN A 45 3.17 11.31 26.57
CA ASN A 45 4.59 11.34 26.23
C ASN A 45 5.19 9.92 26.20
N GLY A 46 4.79 9.07 27.15
CA GLY A 46 5.15 7.66 27.16
C GLY A 46 4.62 6.93 25.93
N ALA A 47 3.35 7.12 25.58
CA ALA A 47 2.76 6.55 24.39
C ALA A 47 3.50 6.97 23.10
N THR A 48 3.83 8.26 22.97
CA THR A 48 4.53 8.79 21.79
C THR A 48 5.94 8.22 21.64
N SER A 49 6.67 8.08 22.74
CA SER A 49 8.00 7.45 22.76
C SER A 49 7.92 5.98 22.34
N ARG A 50 6.97 5.22 22.92
CA ARG A 50 6.72 3.81 22.56
C ARG A 50 6.37 3.67 21.08
N ILE A 51 5.47 4.51 20.56
CA ILE A 51 5.10 4.50 19.13
C ILE A 51 6.33 4.74 18.25
N THR A 52 7.14 5.75 18.57
CA THR A 52 8.31 6.12 17.77
C THR A 52 9.33 4.98 17.71
N TYR A 53 9.61 4.34 18.85
CA TYR A 53 10.52 3.22 18.94
C TYR A 53 9.96 1.98 18.22
N ASN A 54 8.75 1.53 18.61
CA ASN A 54 8.17 0.29 18.11
C ASN A 54 7.88 0.33 16.61
N THR A 55 7.43 1.48 16.08
CA THR A 55 7.17 1.64 14.63
C THR A 55 8.44 1.46 13.80
N ARG A 56 9.59 1.92 14.31
CA ARG A 56 10.89 1.71 13.66
C ARG A 56 11.37 0.28 13.83
N HIS A 57 11.28 -0.25 15.05
CA HIS A 57 11.77 -1.59 15.40
C HIS A 57 11.03 -2.71 14.66
N PHE A 58 9.70 -2.61 14.55
CA PHE A 58 8.81 -3.59 13.89
C PHE A 58 8.30 -3.14 12.51
N SER A 59 9.05 -2.26 11.82
CA SER A 59 8.62 -1.69 10.53
C SER A 59 8.29 -2.74 9.46
N GLY A 60 9.00 -3.87 9.44
CA GLY A 60 8.71 -5.00 8.55
C GLY A 60 7.37 -5.69 8.88
N ASN A 61 7.12 -5.98 10.16
CA ASN A 61 5.88 -6.60 10.63
C ASN A 61 4.66 -5.70 10.35
N TYR A 62 4.77 -4.39 10.62
CA TYR A 62 3.69 -3.46 10.30
C TYR A 62 3.44 -3.34 8.80
N ALA A 63 4.49 -3.33 7.97
CA ALA A 63 4.31 -3.34 6.52
C ALA A 63 3.55 -4.59 6.04
N LEU A 64 3.80 -5.75 6.64
CA LEU A 64 3.07 -6.99 6.34
C LEU A 64 1.59 -6.89 6.75
N ILE A 65 1.29 -6.34 7.93
CA ILE A 65 -0.09 -6.12 8.39
C ILE A 65 -0.84 -5.18 7.45
N VAL A 66 -0.21 -4.06 7.05
CA VAL A 66 -0.82 -3.11 6.10
C VAL A 66 -1.06 -3.76 4.74
N ALA A 67 -0.12 -4.56 4.24
CA ALA A 67 -0.29 -5.31 3.00
C ALA A 67 -1.43 -6.33 3.10
N ALA A 68 -1.54 -7.04 4.22
CA ALA A 68 -2.63 -7.98 4.46
C ALA A 68 -4.00 -7.26 4.53
N LEU A 69 -4.08 -6.12 5.22
CA LEU A 69 -5.28 -5.28 5.25
C LEU A 69 -5.63 -4.72 3.86
N ALA A 70 -4.64 -4.39 3.03
CA ALA A 70 -4.85 -3.94 1.66
C ALA A 70 -5.43 -5.06 0.78
N VAL A 71 -4.91 -6.28 0.89
CA VAL A 71 -5.48 -7.44 0.20
C VAL A 71 -6.91 -7.71 0.70
N TYR A 72 -7.11 -7.67 2.01
CA TYR A 72 -8.43 -7.86 2.62
C TYR A 72 -9.45 -6.81 2.16
N SER A 73 -9.06 -5.53 2.08
CA SER A 73 -9.97 -4.46 1.65
C SER A 73 -10.38 -4.61 0.18
N LEU A 74 -9.47 -5.09 -0.67
CA LEU A 74 -9.78 -5.44 -2.06
C LEU A 74 -10.75 -6.65 -2.14
N LEU A 75 -10.45 -7.73 -1.41
CA LEU A 75 -11.30 -8.94 -1.42
C LEU A 75 -12.71 -8.69 -0.89
N THR A 76 -12.85 -7.81 0.11
CA THR A 76 -14.15 -7.46 0.70
C THR A 76 -14.97 -6.52 -0.20
N ASN A 77 -14.33 -5.84 -1.15
CA ASN A 77 -14.99 -4.96 -2.12
C ASN A 77 -14.87 -5.55 -3.54
N PRO A 78 -15.67 -6.58 -3.89
CA PRO A 78 -15.60 -7.22 -5.19
C PRO A 78 -15.92 -6.26 -6.34
N LEU A 79 -16.79 -5.26 -6.11
CA LEU A 79 -17.10 -4.23 -7.11
C LEU A 79 -15.86 -3.42 -7.47
N LEU A 80 -15.06 -3.01 -6.48
CA LEU A 80 -13.82 -2.27 -6.71
C LEU A 80 -12.81 -3.11 -7.50
N LEU A 81 -12.69 -4.40 -7.21
CA LEU A 81 -11.86 -5.32 -8.00
C LEU A 81 -12.32 -5.41 -9.45
N ILE A 82 -13.62 -5.58 -9.70
CA ILE A 82 -14.16 -5.66 -11.07
C ILE A 82 -13.98 -4.30 -11.77
N SER A 83 -14.18 -3.17 -11.10
CA SER A 83 -13.98 -1.84 -11.67
C SER A 83 -12.54 -1.61 -12.10
N ILE A 84 -11.58 -1.99 -11.27
CA ILE A 84 -10.15 -1.92 -11.60
C ILE A 84 -9.84 -2.86 -12.76
N GLY A 85 -10.33 -4.11 -12.71
CA GLY A 85 -10.14 -5.09 -13.78
C GLY A 85 -10.73 -4.63 -15.11
N PHE A 86 -11.91 -4.04 -15.10
CA PHE A 86 -12.58 -3.49 -16.28
C PHE A 86 -11.81 -2.31 -16.87
N LEU A 87 -11.33 -1.39 -16.04
CA LEU A 87 -10.54 -0.25 -16.51
C LEU A 87 -9.18 -0.71 -17.05
N VAL A 88 -8.38 -1.41 -16.24
CA VAL A 88 -7.05 -1.89 -16.64
C VAL A 88 -7.14 -2.82 -17.85
N GLY A 89 -8.07 -3.77 -17.81
CA GLY A 89 -8.34 -4.68 -18.92
C GLY A 89 -8.84 -3.95 -20.16
N GLY A 90 -9.73 -2.96 -20.00
CA GLY A 90 -10.23 -2.12 -21.08
C GLY A 90 -9.13 -1.28 -21.73
N PHE A 91 -8.29 -0.62 -20.94
CA PHE A 91 -7.11 0.09 -21.43
C PHE A 91 -6.16 -0.86 -22.17
N GLY A 92 -5.85 -2.02 -21.59
CA GLY A 92 -5.00 -3.03 -22.23
C GLY A 92 -5.57 -3.56 -23.54
N CYS A 93 -6.88 -3.79 -23.59
CA CYS A 93 -7.57 -4.22 -24.81
C CYS A 93 -7.55 -3.15 -25.89
N ILE A 94 -7.78 -1.87 -25.54
CA ILE A 94 -7.71 -0.77 -26.51
C ILE A 94 -6.27 -0.58 -27.00
N GLN A 95 -5.26 -0.75 -26.16
CA GLN A 95 -3.86 -0.64 -26.59
C GLN A 95 -3.44 -1.80 -27.50
N ARG A 96 -3.96 -3.01 -27.27
CA ARG A 96 -3.56 -4.22 -28.01
C ARG A 96 -4.38 -4.46 -29.28
N PHE A 97 -5.67 -4.15 -29.24
CA PHE A 97 -6.65 -4.46 -30.30
C PHE A 97 -7.34 -3.20 -30.84
N GLY A 98 -6.93 -2.01 -30.39
CA GLY A 98 -7.52 -0.75 -30.83
C GLY A 98 -7.20 -0.46 -32.31
N PRO A 99 -8.08 0.29 -32.99
CA PRO A 99 -7.82 0.77 -34.34
C PRO A 99 -6.62 1.71 -34.37
N ASP A 100 -5.80 1.66 -35.44
CA ASP A 100 -4.64 2.54 -35.60
C ASP A 100 -5.13 4.00 -35.77
N PRO A 101 -4.69 4.94 -34.90
CA PRO A 101 -5.09 6.34 -34.97
C PRO A 101 -4.60 7.06 -36.23
N ASN A 102 -3.63 6.49 -36.96
CA ASN A 102 -3.04 7.08 -38.16
C ASN A 102 -3.72 6.61 -39.47
N MET A 103 -4.63 5.64 -39.39
CA MET A 103 -5.43 5.23 -40.55
C MET A 103 -6.51 6.29 -40.84
N PRO A 104 -6.74 6.65 -42.12
CA PRO A 104 -7.87 7.50 -42.48
C PRO A 104 -9.16 6.90 -41.93
N ALA A 105 -9.99 7.73 -41.29
CA ALA A 105 -11.26 7.30 -40.67
C ALA A 105 -12.27 6.73 -41.69
N GLU A 106 -11.97 6.81 -42.98
CA GLU A 106 -12.81 6.49 -44.15
C GLU A 106 -13.06 4.98 -44.38
N GLY A 107 -12.92 4.16 -43.34
CA GLY A 107 -13.23 2.72 -43.35
C GLY A 107 -13.30 2.08 -41.96
N GLN A 108 -13.05 2.83 -40.89
CA GLN A 108 -13.15 2.32 -39.52
C GLN A 108 -14.56 2.56 -38.98
N MET A 109 -15.31 1.48 -38.77
CA MET A 109 -16.65 1.51 -38.15
C MET A 109 -16.62 2.00 -36.69
N VAL A 110 -15.46 1.90 -36.01
CA VAL A 110 -15.27 2.31 -34.62
C VAL A 110 -13.94 3.06 -34.47
N THR A 111 -14.00 4.33 -34.06
CA THR A 111 -12.81 5.15 -33.78
C THR A 111 -12.25 4.87 -32.38
N GLN A 112 -10.93 4.92 -32.21
CA GLN A 112 -10.26 4.72 -30.91
C GLN A 112 -10.80 5.66 -29.80
N LYS A 113 -11.20 6.89 -30.14
CA LYS A 113 -11.83 7.84 -29.22
C LYS A 113 -13.16 7.32 -28.67
N SER A 114 -13.97 6.66 -29.49
CA SER A 114 -15.27 6.10 -29.09
C SER A 114 -15.09 4.95 -28.07
N LEU A 115 -14.04 4.14 -28.23
CA LEU A 115 -13.70 3.07 -27.28
C LEU A 115 -13.33 3.64 -25.90
N TYR A 116 -12.49 4.67 -25.85
CA TYR A 116 -12.14 5.32 -24.59
C TYR A 116 -13.35 6.02 -23.96
N ILE A 117 -14.18 6.71 -24.74
CA ILE A 117 -15.41 7.33 -24.23
C ILE A 117 -16.32 6.26 -23.59
N THR A 118 -16.53 5.14 -24.28
CA THR A 118 -17.34 4.02 -23.75
C THR A 118 -16.75 3.46 -22.46
N LEU A 119 -15.42 3.25 -22.43
CA LEU A 119 -14.70 2.77 -21.26
C LEU A 119 -14.91 3.69 -20.05
N PHE A 120 -14.81 5.02 -20.23
CA PHE A 120 -14.99 5.98 -19.15
C PHE A 120 -16.45 6.17 -18.74
N VAL A 121 -17.38 6.18 -19.69
CA VAL A 121 -18.82 6.32 -19.40
C VAL A 121 -19.34 5.16 -18.56
N ILE A 122 -18.80 3.95 -18.75
CA ILE A 122 -19.13 2.79 -17.92
C ILE A 122 -18.26 2.75 -16.67
N GLY A 123 -16.95 2.99 -16.82
CA GLY A 123 -15.97 2.85 -15.74
C GLY A 123 -16.11 3.88 -14.62
N ILE A 124 -16.47 5.12 -14.92
CA ILE A 124 -16.63 6.18 -13.90
C ILE A 124 -17.81 5.88 -12.97
N PRO A 125 -19.04 5.61 -13.43
CA PRO A 125 -20.14 5.21 -12.55
C PRO A 125 -19.80 3.96 -11.74
N MET A 126 -19.13 2.99 -12.35
CA MET A 126 -18.73 1.76 -11.67
C MET A 126 -17.72 2.02 -10.55
N LEU A 127 -16.73 2.91 -10.77
CA LEU A 127 -15.83 3.37 -9.71
C LEU A 127 -16.55 4.19 -8.64
N TRP A 128 -17.52 5.01 -9.02
CA TRP A 128 -18.30 5.80 -8.06
C TRP A 128 -19.03 4.89 -7.07
N ILE A 129 -19.71 3.85 -7.56
CA ILE A 129 -20.41 2.87 -6.74
C ILE A 129 -19.43 2.02 -5.92
N ALA A 130 -18.28 1.68 -6.49
CA ALA A 130 -17.22 0.94 -5.79
C ALA A 130 -16.58 1.74 -4.64
N ALA A 131 -16.79 3.05 -4.57
CA ALA A 131 -16.32 3.95 -3.52
C ALA A 131 -14.84 3.73 -3.11
N PRO A 132 -13.89 3.89 -4.04
CA PRO A 132 -12.46 3.64 -3.78
C PRO A 132 -11.89 4.55 -2.68
N ILE A 133 -12.39 5.77 -2.57
CA ILE A 133 -11.98 6.72 -1.52
C ILE A 133 -12.36 6.18 -0.13
N ALA A 134 -13.58 5.66 0.02
CA ALA A 134 -14.03 5.08 1.28
C ALA A 134 -13.19 3.84 1.65
N THR A 135 -12.90 2.99 0.67
CA THR A 135 -12.04 1.82 0.86
C THR A 135 -10.61 2.22 1.27
N ALA A 136 -10.06 3.27 0.64
CA ALA A 136 -8.74 3.81 0.99
C ALA A 136 -8.72 4.41 2.40
N MET A 137 -9.73 5.19 2.77
CA MET A 137 -9.87 5.75 4.13
C MET A 137 -10.03 4.65 5.18
N TRP A 138 -10.78 3.58 4.87
CA TRP A 138 -10.88 2.41 5.72
C TRP A 138 -9.53 1.71 5.91
N LEU A 139 -8.77 1.53 4.83
CA LEU A 139 -7.44 0.93 4.87
C LEU A 139 -6.47 1.77 5.72
N VAL A 140 -6.46 3.10 5.54
CA VAL A 140 -5.64 4.03 6.34
C VAL A 140 -6.08 4.03 7.81
N GLY A 141 -7.38 4.08 8.09
CA GLY A 141 -7.90 4.07 9.45
C GLY A 141 -7.61 2.76 10.19
N SER A 142 -7.88 1.62 9.56
CA SER A 142 -7.63 0.29 10.15
C SER A 142 -6.14 0.03 10.38
N SER A 143 -5.28 0.41 9.42
CA SER A 143 -3.84 0.33 9.60
C SER A 143 -3.35 1.24 10.72
N ALA A 144 -3.79 2.51 10.77
CA ALA A 144 -3.42 3.42 11.84
C ALA A 144 -3.82 2.89 13.21
N VAL A 145 -5.06 2.41 13.38
CA VAL A 145 -5.54 1.85 14.65
C VAL A 145 -4.74 0.61 15.05
N THR A 146 -4.48 -0.30 14.11
CA THR A 146 -3.75 -1.55 14.40
C THR A 146 -2.29 -1.29 14.74
N VAL A 147 -1.60 -0.47 13.93
CA VAL A 147 -0.18 -0.15 14.11
C VAL A 147 0.03 0.70 15.36
N LEU A 148 -0.70 1.82 15.51
CA LEU A 148 -0.54 2.73 16.65
C LEU A 148 -1.04 2.10 17.95
N GLY A 149 -2.12 1.32 17.89
CA GLY A 149 -2.59 0.52 19.01
C GLY A 149 -1.46 -0.39 19.49
N HIS A 150 -1.00 -1.31 18.64
CA HIS A 150 0.09 -2.21 18.98
C HIS A 150 1.35 -1.49 19.49
N ALA A 151 1.78 -0.44 18.78
CA ALA A 151 3.00 0.30 19.10
C ALA A 151 2.93 1.11 20.40
N SER A 152 1.74 1.54 20.84
CA SER A 152 1.57 2.32 22.08
C SER A 152 1.49 1.45 23.34
N PHE A 153 0.94 0.24 23.22
CA PHE A 153 0.77 -0.69 24.34
C PHE A 153 2.00 -1.58 24.57
N LEU A 154 2.86 -1.80 23.58
CA LEU A 154 4.06 -2.61 23.74
C LEU A 154 5.19 -1.82 24.40
N GLU A 155 5.73 -2.31 25.51
CA GLU A 155 6.91 -1.72 26.15
C GLU A 155 8.16 -1.91 25.30
N PRO A 156 9.03 -0.90 25.13
CA PRO A 156 10.34 -1.04 24.48
C PRO A 156 11.19 -2.09 25.20
N SER A 157 12.11 -2.76 24.49
CA SER A 157 12.95 -3.79 25.13
C SER A 157 13.99 -3.14 26.05
N VAL A 158 14.48 -3.89 27.04
CA VAL A 158 15.54 -3.44 27.97
C VAL A 158 16.80 -2.94 27.24
N GLU A 159 17.22 -3.55 26.12
CA GLU A 159 18.30 -3.00 25.26
C GLU A 159 18.10 -1.54 24.86
N SER A 160 16.85 -1.11 24.62
CA SER A 160 16.57 0.28 24.23
C SER A 160 16.77 1.26 25.39
N GLU A 161 16.51 0.82 26.62
CA GLU A 161 16.72 1.60 27.83
C GLU A 161 18.22 1.80 28.06
N TYR A 162 19.03 0.74 27.91
CA TYR A 162 20.49 0.82 27.99
C TYR A 162 21.11 1.67 26.86
N SER A 163 20.56 1.59 25.63
CA SER A 163 21.00 2.40 24.49
C SER A 163 20.80 3.90 24.74
N SER A 164 19.73 4.27 25.46
CA SER A 164 19.44 5.67 25.79
C SER A 164 20.36 6.22 26.90
N VAL A 165 20.79 5.36 27.83
CA VAL A 165 21.70 5.74 28.92
C VAL A 165 23.15 5.87 28.44
N GLN A 166 23.58 5.07 27.46
CA GLN A 166 24.95 5.10 26.94
C GLN A 166 25.25 6.31 26.03
N GLN A 167 24.23 7.07 25.62
CA GLN A 167 24.36 8.29 24.82
C GLN A 167 24.42 9.59 25.67
N VAL A 168 24.44 9.47 26.99
CA VAL A 168 24.61 10.56 27.96
C VAL A 168 26.00 10.47 28.58
#